data_AF-A0A837DWR8-F1
#
_entry.id   AF-A0A837DWR8-F1
#
_cell.length_a   1.000
_cell.length_b   1.000
_cell.length_c   1.000
_cell.angle_alpha   90.00
_cell.angle_beta   90.00
_cell.angle_gamma   90.00
#
_symmetry.space_group_name_H-M   'P 1'
#
loop_
_entity.id
_entity.type
_entity.pdbx_description
1 polymer ?
#
loop_
_entity_poly.entity_id
_entity_poly.type
_entity_poly.pdbx_seq_one_letter_code
_entity_poly.pdbx_strand_id
1 'polypeptide(L)'
;MNNDVYEFETFVYRIKTLIKEARNNNIEVIYVRHDDGVGQKLTKGALGYEIYEEFQPMSNERVFDKNINSAFKDTGLLDYLHEKDEDTIIIVGLQTDYCIDATVKCGFEHRFKMIVPANTNSTH
;
A
#
# COMPACT_ATOMS: atom_id res chain seq x y z
N MET A 1 11.94 6.60 -15.46
CA MET A 1 10.61 7.23 -15.26
C MET A 1 9.58 6.19 -15.64
N ASN A 2 8.69 5.87 -14.71
CA ASN A 2 7.71 4.79 -14.84
C ASN A 2 6.52 5.31 -15.68
N ASN A 3 6.80 5.60 -16.96
CA ASN A 3 5.89 6.27 -17.89
C ASN A 3 4.60 5.49 -18.20
N ASP A 4 4.49 4.26 -17.67
CA ASP A 4 3.36 3.40 -17.94
C ASP A 4 2.23 3.58 -16.91
N VAL A 5 2.42 4.28 -15.80
CA VAL A 5 1.35 4.49 -14.80
C VAL A 5 0.50 5.69 -15.20
N TYR A 6 -0.82 5.50 -15.31
CA TYR A 6 -1.77 6.56 -15.62
C TYR A 6 -1.71 7.69 -14.58
N GLU A 7 -1.64 8.95 -15.04
CA GLU A 7 -1.60 10.14 -14.17
C GLU A 7 -0.52 10.07 -13.08
N PHE A 8 0.65 9.49 -13.39
CA PHE A 8 1.74 9.22 -12.43
C PHE A 8 2.09 10.41 -11.53
N GLU A 9 2.30 11.60 -12.10
CA GLU A 9 2.67 12.79 -11.35
C GLU A 9 1.58 13.20 -10.34
N THR A 10 0.31 13.17 -10.78
CA THR A 10 -0.84 13.45 -9.91
C THR A 10 -0.92 12.41 -8.79
N PHE A 11 -0.76 11.14 -9.12
CA PHE A 11 -0.77 10.01 -8.18
C PHE A 11 0.31 10.14 -7.10
N VAL A 12 1.57 10.37 -7.52
CA VAL A 12 2.71 10.55 -6.60
C VAL A 12 2.49 11.77 -5.70
N TYR A 13 2.09 12.91 -6.27
CA TYR A 13 1.81 14.12 -5.50
C TYR A 13 0.76 13.86 -4.41
N ARG A 14 -0.35 13.20 -4.76
CA ARG A 14 -1.47 12.95 -3.84
C ARG A 14 -1.10 11.98 -2.71
N ILE A 15 -0.34 10.91 -3.01
CA ILE A 15 0.16 10.00 -1.97
C ILE A 15 1.08 10.73 -1.01
N LYS A 16 2.04 11.53 -1.52
CA LYS A 16 2.96 12.29 -0.66
C LYS A 16 2.22 13.27 0.24
N THR A 17 1.20 13.96 -0.29
CA THR A 17 0.34 14.82 0.51
C THR A 17 -0.38 14.03 1.60
N LEU A 18 -0.98 12.89 1.27
CA LEU A 18 -1.72 12.08 2.23
C LEU A 18 -0.82 11.54 3.34
N ILE A 19 0.38 11.03 3.01
CA ILE A 19 1.36 10.54 3.99
C ILE A 19 1.79 11.67 4.92
N LYS A 20 2.06 12.86 4.38
CA LYS A 20 2.40 14.04 5.18
C LYS A 20 1.28 14.40 6.16
N GLU A 21 0.04 14.45 5.68
CA GLU A 21 -1.11 14.77 6.53
C GLU A 21 -1.37 13.69 7.58
N ALA A 22 -1.22 12.41 7.24
CA ALA A 22 -1.33 11.31 8.21
C ALA A 22 -0.32 11.48 9.35
N ARG A 23 0.95 11.69 9.02
CA ARG A 23 2.02 11.94 10.01
C ARG A 23 1.73 13.17 10.89
N ASN A 24 1.29 14.28 10.30
CA ASN A 24 0.96 15.50 11.04
C ASN A 24 -0.20 15.31 12.03
N ASN A 25 -1.11 14.37 11.74
CA ASN A 25 -2.29 14.08 12.56
C ASN A 25 -2.12 12.83 13.44
N ASN A 26 -0.90 12.29 13.57
CA ASN A 26 -0.60 11.05 14.29
C ASN A 26 -1.43 9.85 13.82
N ILE A 27 -1.79 9.82 12.54
CA ILE A 27 -2.39 8.65 11.89
C ILE A 27 -1.25 7.75 11.43
N GLU A 28 -1.29 6.49 11.81
CA GLU A 28 -0.24 5.54 11.49
C GLU A 28 -0.16 5.28 9.98
N VAL A 29 1.05 5.37 9.43
CA VAL A 29 1.34 5.02 8.04
C VAL A 29 2.02 3.66 8.02
N ILE A 30 1.38 2.70 7.35
CA ILE A 30 1.93 1.38 7.09
C ILE A 30 2.15 1.20 5.60
N TYR A 31 3.13 0.38 5.27
CA TYR A 31 3.48 0.07 3.89
C TYR A 31 3.26 -1.40 3.62
N VAL A 32 2.81 -1.70 2.41
CA VAL A 32 2.69 -3.06 1.92
C VAL A 32 3.45 -3.16 0.61
N ARG A 33 4.35 -4.13 0.51
CA ARG A 33 5.22 -4.33 -0.65
C ARG A 33 5.04 -5.73 -1.21
N HIS A 34 5.04 -5.86 -2.53
CA HIS A 34 4.91 -7.16 -3.18
C HIS A 34 6.27 -7.83 -3.38
N ASP A 35 6.35 -9.11 -3.04
CA ASP A 35 7.47 -9.99 -3.38
C ASP A 35 6.95 -11.10 -4.30
N ASP A 36 7.36 -11.07 -5.58
CA ASP A 36 7.02 -12.09 -6.59
C ASP A 36 7.77 -13.42 -6.35
N GLY A 37 8.69 -13.45 -5.39
CA GLY A 37 9.53 -14.60 -5.09
C GLY A 37 10.90 -14.56 -5.77
N VAL A 38 11.79 -15.46 -5.35
CA VAL A 38 13.21 -15.45 -5.70
C VAL A 38 13.42 -15.46 -7.22
N GLY A 39 14.22 -14.50 -7.70
CA GLY A 39 14.62 -14.38 -9.10
C GLY A 39 13.64 -13.61 -9.99
N GLN A 40 12.53 -13.10 -9.44
CA GLN A 40 11.56 -12.29 -10.17
C GLN A 40 11.89 -10.79 -10.16
N LYS A 41 11.14 -10.00 -10.94
CA LYS A 41 11.35 -8.55 -11.06
C LYS A 41 11.15 -7.82 -9.73
N LEU A 42 10.16 -8.23 -8.94
CA LEU A 42 9.88 -7.68 -7.62
C LEU A 42 10.33 -8.68 -6.56
N THR A 43 11.65 -8.89 -6.44
CA THR A 43 12.21 -9.75 -5.39
C THR A 43 13.27 -9.00 -4.61
N LYS A 44 13.46 -9.34 -3.34
CA LYS A 44 14.42 -8.65 -2.47
C LYS A 44 15.81 -8.58 -3.10
N GLY A 45 16.35 -7.36 -3.18
CA GLY A 45 17.64 -7.07 -3.82
C GLY A 45 17.55 -6.70 -5.30
N ALA A 46 16.39 -6.86 -5.94
CA ALA A 46 16.15 -6.31 -7.27
C ALA A 46 15.83 -4.81 -7.21
N LEU A 47 16.19 -4.07 -8.27
CA LEU A 47 15.99 -2.61 -8.35
C LEU A 47 14.51 -2.21 -8.18
N GLY A 48 13.58 -3.01 -8.69
CA GLY A 48 12.14 -2.72 -8.64
C GLY A 48 11.45 -3.11 -7.34
N TYR A 49 12.16 -3.72 -6.39
CA TYR A 49 11.54 -4.25 -5.18
C TYR A 49 11.21 -3.16 -4.17
N GLU A 50 12.12 -2.21 -3.96
CA GLU A 50 11.96 -1.22 -2.90
C GLU A 50 10.75 -0.31 -3.10
N ILE A 51 10.20 0.18 -1.99
CA ILE A 51 9.13 1.20 -2.02
C ILE A 51 9.66 2.42 -2.79
N TYR A 52 8.78 3.10 -3.52
CA TYR A 52 9.20 4.21 -4.36
C TYR A 52 9.88 5.33 -3.53
N GLU A 53 11.00 5.83 -4.05
CA GLU A 53 11.95 6.68 -3.32
C GLU A 53 11.32 7.94 -2.71
N GLU A 54 10.32 8.53 -3.37
CA GLU A 54 9.71 9.78 -2.92
C GLU A 54 8.78 9.64 -1.71
N PHE A 55 8.44 8.42 -1.31
CA PHE A 55 7.61 8.15 -0.14
C PHE A 55 8.07 6.92 0.65
N GLN A 56 9.39 6.70 0.70
CA GLN A 56 10.01 5.67 1.55
C GLN A 56 9.53 5.73 3.01
N PRO A 57 9.41 4.57 3.69
CA PRO A 57 9.05 4.52 5.10
C PRO A 57 10.08 5.21 5.98
N MET A 58 9.62 5.83 7.07
CA MET A 58 10.47 6.24 8.18
C MET A 58 10.91 5.02 9.00
N SER A 59 11.97 5.17 9.80
CA SER A 59 12.53 4.07 10.60
C SER A 59 11.56 3.44 11.62
N ASN A 60 10.50 4.17 11.98
CA ASN A 60 9.46 3.73 12.91
C ASN A 60 8.17 3.27 12.20
N GLU A 61 8.09 3.33 10.87
CA GLU A 61 6.92 2.91 10.10
C GLU A 61 7.07 1.45 9.66
N ARG A 62 5.94 0.73 9.66
CA ARG A 62 5.93 -0.72 9.40
C ARG A 62 5.84 -1.02 7.91
N VAL A 63 6.53 -2.07 7.50
CA VAL A 63 6.44 -2.66 6.16
C VAL A 63 5.99 -4.11 6.28
N PHE A 64 4.94 -4.46 5.54
CA PHE A 64 4.44 -5.83 5.40
C PHE A 64 4.73 -6.30 3.98
N ASP A 65 5.44 -7.42 3.84
CA ASP A 65 5.66 -8.04 2.53
C ASP A 65 4.53 -9.02 2.22
N LYS A 66 4.05 -9.03 0.98
CA LYS A 66 3.00 -9.91 0.49
C LYS A 66 3.41 -10.60 -0.80
N ASN A 67 3.00 -11.86 -0.99
CA ASN A 67 3.27 -12.63 -2.20
C ASN A 67 2.01 -12.88 -3.06
N ILE A 68 0.85 -12.37 -2.65
CA ILE A 68 -0.38 -12.37 -3.44
C ILE A 68 -1.05 -10.99 -3.47
N ASN A 69 -2.15 -10.84 -4.21
CA ASN A 69 -2.80 -9.54 -4.44
C ASN A 69 -3.31 -8.89 -3.15
N SER A 70 -4.07 -9.63 -2.34
CA SER A 70 -4.62 -9.10 -1.08
C SER A 70 -3.51 -8.84 -0.06
N ALA A 71 -3.51 -7.65 0.54
CA ALA A 71 -2.57 -7.28 1.58
C ALA A 71 -2.74 -8.04 2.90
N PHE A 72 -3.88 -8.70 3.11
CA PHE A 72 -4.20 -9.36 4.39
C PHE A 72 -3.71 -10.80 4.48
N LYS A 73 -3.59 -11.48 3.33
CA LYS A 73 -3.38 -12.92 3.31
C LYS A 73 -1.93 -13.27 3.61
N ASP A 74 -1.72 -13.96 4.74
CA ASP A 74 -0.43 -14.50 5.19
C ASP A 74 0.68 -13.44 5.37
N THR A 75 0.30 -12.18 5.63
CA THR A 75 1.23 -11.05 5.85
C THR A 75 1.38 -10.66 7.33
N GLY A 76 0.43 -11.05 8.18
CA GLY A 76 0.29 -10.57 9.56
C GLY A 76 -0.38 -9.18 9.67
N LEU A 77 -0.72 -8.53 8.54
CA LEU A 77 -1.38 -7.22 8.55
C LEU A 77 -2.77 -7.28 9.21
N LEU A 78 -3.54 -8.32 8.91
CA LEU A 78 -4.90 -8.46 9.44
C LEU A 78 -4.89 -8.56 10.97
N ASP A 79 -4.05 -9.44 11.50
CA ASP A 79 -3.91 -9.66 12.94
C ASP A 79 -3.43 -8.38 13.62
N TYR A 80 -2.44 -7.71 13.03
CA TYR A 80 -1.91 -6.44 13.54
C TYR A 80 -2.98 -5.35 13.65
N LEU A 81 -3.84 -5.20 12.64
CA LEU A 81 -4.92 -4.21 12.66
C LEU A 81 -6.00 -4.56 13.68
N HIS A 82 -6.36 -5.84 13.82
CA HIS A 82 -7.29 -6.30 14.85
C HIS A 82 -6.75 -6.13 16.27
N GLU A 83 -5.47 -6.42 16.50
CA GLU A 83 -4.82 -6.23 17.81
C GLU A 83 -4.80 -4.76 18.27
N LYS A 84 -4.88 -3.83 17.31
CA LYS A 84 -4.97 -2.39 17.55
C LYS A 84 -6.41 -1.87 17.66
N ASP A 85 -7.41 -2.73 17.51
CA ASP A 85 -8.82 -2.36 17.42
C ASP A 85 -9.11 -1.33 16.30
N GLU A 86 -8.37 -1.40 15.19
CA GLU A 86 -8.61 -0.54 14.02
C GLU A 86 -9.82 -1.03 13.24
N ASP A 87 -10.69 -0.11 12.81
CA ASP A 87 -11.90 -0.44 12.03
C ASP A 87 -11.95 0.25 10.66
N THR A 88 -11.03 1.19 10.40
CA THR A 88 -11.07 2.06 9.22
C THR A 88 -9.70 2.09 8.55
N ILE A 89 -9.66 1.84 7.25
CA ILE A 89 -8.43 1.80 6.46
C ILE A 89 -8.55 2.78 5.30
N ILE A 90 -7.58 3.70 5.21
CA ILE A 90 -7.35 4.49 4.01
C ILE A 90 -6.31 3.75 3.17
N ILE A 91 -6.70 3.28 1.99
CA ILE A 91 -5.82 2.53 1.08
C ILE A 91 -5.50 3.33 -0.18
N VAL A 92 -4.21 3.34 -0.52
CA VAL A 92 -3.61 4.04 -1.67
C VAL A 92 -2.55 3.14 -2.31
N GLY A 93 -2.19 3.39 -3.56
CA GLY A 93 -1.09 2.67 -4.24
C GLY A 93 -1.49 2.04 -5.56
N LEU A 94 -0.75 0.99 -5.95
CA LEU A 94 -0.89 0.32 -7.24
C LEU A 94 -1.15 -1.19 -7.06
N GLN A 95 -1.83 -1.85 -8.00
CA GLN A 95 -2.64 -1.28 -9.09
C GLN A 95 -4.12 -1.30 -8.70
N THR A 96 -4.89 -0.34 -9.20
CA THR A 96 -6.32 -0.17 -8.94
C THR A 96 -7.10 -1.48 -9.10
N ASP A 97 -6.93 -2.15 -10.23
CA ASP A 97 -7.65 -3.35 -10.68
C ASP A 97 -6.99 -4.68 -10.25
N TYR A 98 -5.89 -4.61 -9.49
CA TYR A 98 -5.20 -5.78 -8.93
C TYR A 98 -5.15 -5.71 -7.40
N CYS A 99 -4.04 -5.22 -6.84
CA CYS A 99 -3.78 -5.31 -5.41
C CYS A 99 -4.72 -4.42 -4.59
N ILE A 100 -5.10 -3.25 -5.13
CA ILE A 100 -6.02 -2.33 -4.46
C ILE A 100 -7.44 -2.95 -4.43
N ASP A 101 -7.98 -3.38 -5.58
CA ASP A 101 -9.29 -4.03 -5.66
C ASP A 101 -9.38 -5.28 -4.76
N ALA A 102 -8.39 -6.18 -4.83
CA ALA A 102 -8.37 -7.38 -4.00
C ALA A 102 -8.33 -7.05 -2.50
N THR A 103 -7.51 -6.08 -2.11
CA THR A 103 -7.40 -5.68 -0.69
C THR A 103 -8.67 -4.99 -0.21
N VAL A 104 -9.29 -4.13 -1.03
CA VAL A 104 -10.57 -3.48 -0.68
C VAL A 104 -11.67 -4.52 -0.46
N LYS A 105 -11.81 -5.49 -1.37
CA LYS A 105 -12.81 -6.57 -1.25
C LYS A 105 -12.59 -7.42 0.00
N CYS A 106 -11.37 -7.88 0.24
CA CYS A 106 -11.03 -8.61 1.47
C CYS A 106 -11.22 -7.74 2.73
N GLY A 107 -10.92 -6.45 2.66
CA GLY A 107 -11.11 -5.52 3.78
C GLY A 107 -12.58 -5.45 4.21
N PHE A 108 -13.51 -5.39 3.26
CA PHE A 108 -14.94 -5.47 3.56
C PHE A 108 -15.36 -6.81 4.16
N GLU A 109 -14.79 -7.94 3.70
CA GLU A 109 -15.05 -9.27 4.30
C GLU A 109 -14.62 -9.32 5.77
N HIS A 110 -13.54 -8.60 6.12
CA HIS A 110 -13.04 -8.44 7.48
C HIS A 110 -13.69 -7.29 8.26
N ARG A 111 -14.76 -6.68 7.73
CA ARG A 111 -15.54 -5.60 8.37
C ARG A 111 -14.82 -4.27 8.56
N PHE A 112 -13.71 -4.04 7.86
CA PHE A 112 -13.10 -2.72 7.81
C PHE A 112 -13.95 -1.76 6.96
N LYS A 113 -14.02 -0.51 7.40
CA LYS A 113 -14.44 0.62 6.58
C LYS A 113 -13.28 1.01 5.66
N MET A 114 -13.41 0.65 4.38
CA MET A 114 -12.40 0.97 3.37
C MET A 114 -12.65 2.35 2.76
N ILE A 115 -11.62 3.20 2.73
CA ILE A 115 -11.62 4.52 2.10
C ILE A 115 -10.54 4.54 1.02
N VAL A 116 -10.92 4.90 -0.20
CA VAL A 116 -10.00 5.08 -1.32
C VAL A 116 -10.06 6.54 -1.78
N PRO A 117 -9.12 7.40 -1.34
CA PRO A 117 -9.13 8.80 -1.74
C PRO A 117 -8.91 8.94 -3.25
N ALA A 118 -9.63 9.87 -3.88
CA ALA A 118 -9.50 10.10 -5.32
C ALA A 118 -8.04 10.42 -5.71
N ASN A 119 -7.58 9.87 -6.83
CA ASN A 119 -6.24 10.08 -7.39
C ASN A 119 -5.09 9.60 -6.48
N THR A 120 -5.36 8.66 -5.57
CA THR A 120 -4.31 8.02 -4.74
C THR A 120 -4.12 6.53 -5.06
N ASN A 121 -4.84 6.03 -6.06
CA ASN A 121 -4.56 4.76 -6.70
C ASN A 121 -4.49 4.98 -8.21
N SER A 122 -3.77 4.11 -8.91
CA SER A 122 -3.69 4.14 -10.36
C SER A 122 -3.44 2.74 -10.95
N THR A 123 -3.47 2.65 -12.27
CA THR A 123 -3.14 1.46 -13.06
C THR A 123 -2.40 1.89 -14.34
N HIS A 124 -2.18 0.96 -15.27
CA HIS A 124 -1.51 1.21 -16.56
C HIS A 124 -2.51 1.45 -17.70
#